data_AF-A0A7R7VXZ7-F1
#
_entry.id   AF-A0A7R7VXZ7-F1
#
_cell.length_a   1.000
_cell.length_b   1.000
_cell.length_c   1.000
_cell.angle_alpha   90.00
_cell.angle_beta   90.00
_cell.angle_gamma   90.00
#
_symmetry.space_group_name_H-M   'P 1'
#
loop_
_entity.id
_entity.type
_entity.pdbx_description
1 polymer ?
#
loop_
_entity_poly.entity_id
_entity_poly.type
_entity_poly.pdbx_seq_one_letter_code
_entity_poly.pdbx_strand_id
1 'polypeptide(L)'
;MAAAVLLQRPASIETISDNIDAVNTLRGNTQSNDTLYNQPKFDKNKGKTNFPQFEDGYEGVKAFYAKQHNLQTVAYNLKAPNDFKNKTRAYTNVWNAMEKLSTFIDECDPDTWESQMTHLLQTAEALRADGKP
;
A
#
# COMPACT_ATOMS: atom_id res chain seq x y z
N MET A 1 61.63 -17.89 18.33
CA MET A 1 60.85 -16.64 18.54
C MET A 1 59.43 -16.90 18.05
N ALA A 2 58.55 -17.40 18.91
CA ALA A 2 57.15 -17.69 18.55
C ALA A 2 56.27 -16.55 19.08
N ALA A 3 55.67 -15.77 18.18
CA ALA A 3 54.76 -14.69 18.53
C ALA A 3 53.40 -15.30 18.92
N ALA A 4 53.03 -15.16 20.19
CA ALA A 4 51.72 -15.53 20.68
C ALA A 4 50.67 -14.56 20.10
N VAL A 5 49.83 -15.06 19.21
CA VAL A 5 48.64 -14.35 18.74
C VAL A 5 47.65 -14.27 19.91
N LEU A 6 47.48 -13.07 20.47
CA LEU A 6 46.45 -12.74 21.45
C LEU A 6 45.07 -12.90 20.79
N LEU A 7 44.45 -14.06 20.96
CA LEU A 7 43.02 -14.25 20.69
C LEU A 7 42.25 -13.30 21.63
N GLN A 8 41.70 -12.22 21.07
CA GLN A 8 40.76 -11.37 21.79
C GLN A 8 39.60 -12.25 22.26
N ARG A 9 39.45 -12.32 23.58
CA ARG A 9 38.37 -13.01 24.27
C ARG A 9 37.05 -12.45 23.72
N PRO A 10 36.09 -13.28 23.25
CA PRO A 10 34.80 -12.76 22.81
C PRO A 10 34.22 -12.00 23.98
N ALA A 11 33.76 -10.76 23.75
CA ALA A 11 32.97 -10.03 24.74
C ALA A 11 31.91 -11.00 25.28
N SER A 12 31.77 -11.09 26.61
CA SER A 12 30.73 -11.92 27.21
C SER A 12 29.41 -11.60 26.54
N ILE A 13 28.63 -12.64 26.21
CA ILE A 13 27.30 -12.50 25.59
C ILE A 13 26.46 -11.47 26.36
N GLU A 14 26.60 -11.42 27.68
CA GLU A 14 26.00 -10.42 28.56
C GLU A 14 26.33 -8.98 28.13
N THR A 15 27.59 -8.67 27.85
CA THR A 15 28.03 -7.34 27.41
C THR A 15 27.47 -6.99 26.03
N ILE A 16 27.34 -7.98 25.14
CA ILE A 16 26.71 -7.77 23.84
C ILE A 16 25.21 -7.50 24.03
N SER A 17 24.55 -8.23 24.92
CA SER A 17 23.13 -8.02 25.28
C SER A 17 22.90 -6.63 25.86
N ASP A 18 23.71 -6.21 26.84
CA ASP A 18 23.64 -4.90 27.48
C ASP A 18 23.82 -3.76 26.46
N ASN A 19 24.75 -3.93 25.51
CA ASN A 19 24.98 -2.96 24.45
C ASN A 19 23.80 -2.89 23.47
N ILE A 20 23.14 -4.01 23.17
CA ILE A 20 21.94 -4.05 22.33
C ILE A 20 20.79 -3.32 23.03
N ASP A 21 20.60 -3.55 24.33
CA ASP A 21 19.55 -2.90 25.11
C ASP A 21 19.78 -1.39 25.23
N ALA A 22 21.03 -0.95 25.40
CA ALA A 22 21.37 0.47 25.38
C ALA A 22 21.04 1.12 24.03
N VAL A 23 21.37 0.46 22.92
CA VAL A 23 21.04 0.95 21.57
C VAL A 23 19.52 0.98 21.34
N ASN A 24 18.78 -0.04 21.80
CA ASN A 24 17.33 -0.09 21.68
C ASN A 24 16.64 1.01 22.49
N THR A 25 17.14 1.29 23.69
CA THR A 25 16.64 2.38 24.54
C THR A 25 16.90 3.74 23.91
N LEU A 26 18.11 3.96 23.37
CA LEU A 26 18.45 5.18 22.64
C LEU A 26 17.62 5.33 21.36
N ARG A 27 17.40 4.25 20.61
CA ARG A 27 16.52 4.26 19.43
C ARG A 27 15.06 4.52 19.79
N GLY A 28 14.55 3.97 20.90
CA GLY A 28 13.21 4.23 21.41
C GLY A 28 13.03 5.70 21.82
N ASN A 29 14.03 6.31 22.43
CA ASN A 29 14.00 7.72 22.83
C ASN A 29 14.27 8.69 21.67
N THR A 30 14.93 8.24 20.59
CA THR A 30 15.20 9.03 19.37
C THR A 30 14.14 8.81 18.30
N GLN A 31 13.23 7.85 18.47
CA GLN A 31 12.05 7.73 17.62
C GLN A 31 11.27 9.04 17.74
N SER A 32 11.22 9.76 16.63
CA SER A 32 10.35 10.90 16.40
C SER A 32 9.01 10.69 17.10
N ASN A 33 8.44 11.73 17.71
CA ASN A 33 7.10 11.73 18.36
C ASN A 33 5.94 11.26 17.45
N ASP A 34 6.23 10.76 16.25
CA ASP A 34 5.34 10.05 15.33
C ASP A 34 4.99 8.66 15.86
N THR A 35 3.99 8.62 16.74
CA THR A 35 3.37 7.36 17.15
C THR A 35 2.37 6.89 16.08
N LEU A 36 2.05 5.60 16.06
CA LEU A 36 1.02 5.03 15.17
C LEU A 36 -0.36 5.71 15.33
N TYR A 37 -0.60 6.35 16.48
CA TYR A 37 -1.84 7.03 16.82
C TYR A 37 -1.83 8.53 16.45
N ASN A 38 -0.71 9.03 15.93
CA ASN A 38 -0.67 10.41 15.45
C ASN A 38 -1.55 10.57 14.22
N GLN A 39 -2.08 11.79 14.07
CA GLN A 39 -2.81 12.15 12.87
C GLN A 39 -1.89 12.01 11.65
N PRO A 40 -2.33 11.31 10.60
CA PRO A 40 -1.48 11.10 9.45
C PRO A 40 -1.13 12.43 8.80
N LYS A 41 0.15 12.57 8.43
CA LYS A 41 0.72 13.77 7.79
C LYS A 41 0.34 13.81 6.31
N PHE A 42 -0.94 13.76 6.01
CA PHE A 42 -1.43 14.08 4.68
C PHE A 42 -1.41 15.59 4.49
N ASP A 43 -1.12 16.01 3.26
CA ASP A 43 -1.07 17.42 2.92
C ASP A 43 -2.49 18.00 2.95
N LYS A 44 -2.89 18.52 4.12
CA LYS A 44 -4.19 19.17 4.32
C LYS A 44 -4.37 20.40 3.42
N ASN A 45 -3.27 20.90 2.85
CA ASN A 45 -3.26 22.05 1.95
C ASN A 45 -3.45 21.66 0.48
N LYS A 46 -3.49 20.36 0.14
CA LYS A 46 -3.82 19.91 -1.21
C LYS A 46 -5.29 20.23 -1.48
N GLY A 47 -5.54 21.25 -2.29
CA GLY A 47 -6.88 21.70 -2.62
C GLY A 47 -7.70 20.58 -3.26
N LYS A 48 -8.89 20.31 -2.72
CA LYS A 48 -9.84 19.32 -3.26
C LYS A 48 -10.31 19.66 -4.69
N THR A 49 -10.06 20.89 -5.15
CA THR A 49 -10.44 21.40 -6.47
C THR A 49 -9.60 20.86 -7.61
N ASN A 50 -8.44 20.26 -7.29
CA ASN A 50 -7.47 19.84 -8.30
C ASN A 50 -7.59 18.36 -8.65
N PHE A 51 -8.67 17.67 -8.26
CA PHE A 51 -8.88 16.25 -8.54
C PHE A 51 -10.30 16.03 -9.06
N PRO A 52 -10.50 15.21 -10.12
CA PRO A 52 -9.49 14.42 -10.86
C PRO A 52 -8.82 15.19 -12.01
N GLN A 53 -7.56 14.85 -12.36
CA GLN A 53 -6.81 15.52 -13.45
C GLN A 53 -6.68 14.67 -14.72
N PHE A 54 -7.59 14.85 -15.69
CA PHE A 54 -7.54 14.11 -16.96
C PHE A 54 -6.72 14.80 -18.06
N GLU A 55 -6.57 16.12 -18.01
CA GLU A 55 -5.87 16.89 -19.06
C GLU A 55 -4.36 16.70 -18.99
N ASP A 56 -3.78 16.97 -17.82
CA ASP A 56 -2.35 16.79 -17.51
C ASP A 56 -2.03 15.37 -17.01
N GLY A 57 -3.03 14.49 -16.97
CA GLY A 57 -2.91 13.11 -16.51
C GLY A 57 -2.10 12.21 -17.44
N TYR A 58 -1.77 11.02 -16.94
CA TYR A 58 -0.98 10.01 -17.66
C TYR A 58 -1.63 9.59 -18.99
N GLU A 59 -0.84 9.56 -20.08
CA GLU A 59 -1.35 9.19 -21.41
C GLU A 59 -2.00 7.80 -21.46
N GLY A 60 -1.54 6.87 -20.61
CA GLY A 60 -2.12 5.54 -20.50
C GLY A 60 -3.60 5.54 -20.09
N VAL A 61 -4.03 6.53 -19.29
CA VAL A 61 -5.44 6.69 -18.89
C VAL A 61 -6.29 7.03 -20.11
N LYS A 62 -5.83 7.96 -20.96
CA LYS A 62 -6.53 8.34 -22.22
C LYS A 62 -6.63 7.14 -23.18
N ALA A 63 -5.55 6.38 -23.31
CA ALA A 63 -5.54 5.16 -24.13
C ALA A 63 -6.49 4.08 -23.57
N PHE A 64 -6.54 3.92 -22.25
CA PHE A 64 -7.46 3.01 -21.57
C PHE A 64 -8.92 3.36 -21.88
N TYR A 65 -9.31 4.62 -21.69
CA TYR A 65 -10.67 5.07 -22.00
C TYR A 65 -11.00 4.98 -23.49
N ALA A 66 -10.06 5.32 -24.38
CA ALA A 66 -10.27 5.15 -25.82
C ALA A 66 -10.54 3.68 -26.18
N LYS A 67 -9.77 2.75 -25.63
CA LYS A 67 -10.00 1.30 -25.82
C LYS A 67 -11.36 0.88 -25.26
N GLN A 68 -11.71 1.38 -24.07
CA GLN A 68 -12.99 1.08 -23.44
C GLN A 68 -14.18 1.55 -24.30
N HIS A 69 -14.16 2.79 -24.77
CA HIS A 69 -15.21 3.36 -25.62
C HIS A 69 -15.39 2.57 -26.94
N ASN A 70 -14.31 2.00 -27.47
CA ASN A 70 -14.38 1.19 -28.70
C ASN A 70 -14.91 -0.23 -28.46
N LEU A 71 -14.61 -0.83 -27.30
CA LEU A 71 -14.84 -2.26 -27.06
C LEU A 71 -16.07 -2.57 -26.19
N GLN A 72 -16.57 -1.59 -25.41
CA GLN A 72 -17.78 -1.76 -24.60
C GLN A 72 -19.05 -1.68 -25.45
N THR A 73 -19.34 -2.78 -26.14
CA THR A 73 -20.55 -2.95 -26.94
C THR A 73 -21.68 -3.59 -26.13
N VAL A 74 -22.92 -3.48 -26.62
CA VAL A 74 -24.08 -4.19 -26.03
C VAL A 74 -23.82 -5.70 -25.96
N ALA A 75 -23.22 -6.28 -27.01
CA ALA A 75 -22.87 -7.70 -27.02
C ALA A 75 -21.89 -8.06 -25.89
N TYR A 76 -20.88 -7.22 -25.64
CA TYR A 76 -19.96 -7.40 -24.52
C TYR A 76 -20.65 -7.27 -23.16
N ASN A 77 -21.48 -6.22 -22.98
CA ASN A 77 -22.20 -5.98 -21.73
C ASN A 77 -23.24 -7.05 -21.41
N LEU A 78 -23.77 -7.77 -22.39
CA LEU A 78 -24.61 -8.94 -22.16
C LEU A 78 -23.78 -10.19 -21.82
N LYS A 79 -22.63 -10.37 -22.49
CA LYS A 79 -21.76 -11.53 -22.30
C LYS A 79 -21.05 -11.52 -20.95
N ALA A 80 -20.45 -10.40 -20.54
CA ALA A 80 -19.61 -10.35 -19.34
C ALA A 80 -20.37 -10.74 -18.06
N PRO A 81 -21.56 -10.18 -17.74
CA PRO A 81 -22.33 -10.58 -16.57
C PRO A 81 -22.75 -12.05 -16.61
N ASN A 82 -23.12 -12.57 -17.78
CA ASN A 82 -23.46 -13.99 -17.94
C ASN A 82 -22.24 -14.89 -17.65
N ASP A 83 -21.04 -14.50 -18.09
CA ASP A 83 -19.81 -15.19 -17.77
C ASP A 83 -19.48 -15.13 -16.26
N PHE A 84 -19.67 -13.97 -15.61
CA PHE A 84 -19.44 -13.83 -14.16
C PHE A 84 -20.45 -14.62 -13.31
N LYS A 85 -21.71 -14.71 -13.75
CA LYS A 85 -22.77 -15.43 -13.03
C LYS A 85 -22.60 -16.94 -13.10
N ASN A 86 -22.19 -17.47 -14.25
CA ASN A 86 -22.20 -18.91 -14.49
C ASN A 86 -20.84 -19.60 -14.29
N LYS A 87 -19.74 -18.85 -14.12
CA LYS A 87 -18.40 -19.40 -13.97
C LYS A 87 -17.78 -18.96 -12.66
N THR A 88 -17.66 -19.89 -11.71
CA THR A 88 -16.89 -19.64 -10.49
C THR A 88 -15.40 -19.57 -10.80
N ARG A 89 -14.76 -18.45 -10.47
CA ARG A 89 -13.32 -18.20 -10.74
C ARG A 89 -12.42 -18.46 -9.54
N ALA A 90 -12.97 -18.33 -8.33
CA ALA A 90 -12.27 -18.57 -7.09
C ALA A 90 -13.28 -18.78 -5.95
N TYR A 91 -12.92 -19.62 -4.98
CA TYR A 91 -13.56 -19.68 -3.67
C TYR A 91 -12.60 -19.09 -2.66
N THR A 92 -12.89 -17.91 -2.13
CA THR A 92 -11.98 -17.17 -1.26
C THR A 92 -12.76 -16.31 -0.27
N ASN A 93 -12.16 -16.03 0.89
CA ASN A 93 -12.70 -15.05 1.82
C ASN A 93 -12.37 -13.62 1.34
N VAL A 94 -12.98 -12.62 1.99
CA VAL A 94 -12.81 -11.20 1.65
C VAL A 94 -11.36 -10.75 1.82
N TRP A 95 -10.70 -11.12 2.91
CA TRP A 95 -9.31 -10.72 3.17
C TRP A 95 -8.35 -11.23 2.08
N ASN A 96 -8.42 -12.52 1.74
CA ASN A 96 -7.63 -13.11 0.67
C ASN A 96 -7.94 -12.50 -0.71
N ALA A 97 -9.19 -12.06 -0.93
CA ALA A 97 -9.56 -11.33 -2.14
C ALA A 97 -8.92 -9.93 -2.16
N MET A 98 -8.91 -9.24 -1.03
CA MET A 98 -8.23 -7.96 -0.86
C MET A 98 -6.72 -8.11 -1.07
N GLU A 99 -6.08 -9.16 -0.53
CA GLU A 99 -4.64 -9.43 -0.71
C GLU A 99 -4.27 -9.57 -2.19
N LYS A 100 -5.14 -10.13 -3.03
CA LYS A 100 -4.92 -10.19 -4.49
C LYS A 100 -4.89 -8.80 -5.14
N LEU A 101 -5.52 -7.79 -4.54
CA LEU A 101 -5.48 -6.41 -5.02
C LEU A 101 -4.15 -5.70 -4.73
N SER A 102 -3.27 -6.30 -3.90
CA SER A 102 -1.93 -5.76 -3.66
C SER A 102 -1.04 -5.80 -4.90
N THR A 103 -1.32 -6.69 -5.86
CA THR A 103 -0.57 -6.80 -7.12
C THR A 103 -1.26 -6.11 -8.29
N PHE A 104 -2.38 -5.42 -8.05
CA PHE A 104 -3.18 -4.79 -9.10
C PHE A 104 -3.10 -3.26 -8.96
N ILE A 105 -2.69 -2.60 -10.06
CA ILE A 105 -2.69 -1.15 -10.20
C ILE A 105 -3.81 -0.80 -11.19
N ASP A 106 -4.57 0.25 -10.88
CA ASP A 106 -5.65 0.70 -11.73
C ASP A 106 -5.15 1.68 -12.79
N GLU A 107 -5.22 1.28 -14.05
CA GLU A 107 -4.77 2.08 -15.20
C GLU A 107 -5.78 3.17 -15.60
N CYS A 108 -7.00 3.18 -15.03
CA CYS A 108 -8.02 4.17 -15.35
C CYS A 108 -8.00 5.40 -14.43
N ASP A 109 -7.27 5.31 -13.30
CA ASP A 109 -7.16 6.38 -12.32
C ASP A 109 -5.97 7.29 -12.65
N PRO A 110 -6.18 8.59 -12.94
CA PRO A 110 -5.09 9.53 -13.18
C PRO A 110 -4.35 9.96 -11.91
N ASP A 111 -4.90 9.68 -10.73
CA ASP A 111 -4.49 10.32 -9.47
C ASP A 111 -3.61 9.41 -8.60
N THR A 112 -3.48 8.11 -8.91
CA THR A 112 -2.71 7.15 -8.11
C THR A 112 -2.06 6.04 -8.95
N TRP A 113 -0.88 5.59 -8.50
CA TRP A 113 -0.21 4.37 -8.99
C TRP A 113 -0.05 3.32 -7.88
N GLU A 114 -0.70 3.56 -6.73
CA GLU A 114 -0.69 2.63 -5.63
C GLU A 114 -1.48 1.35 -5.94
N SER A 115 -1.18 0.28 -5.21
CA SER A 115 -1.99 -0.93 -5.30
C SER A 115 -3.45 -0.65 -4.89
N GLN A 116 -4.39 -1.36 -5.49
CA GLN A 116 -5.80 -1.22 -5.11
C GLN A 116 -6.10 -1.67 -3.67
N MET A 117 -5.25 -2.52 -3.09
CA MET A 117 -5.32 -2.80 -1.65
C MET A 117 -5.07 -1.54 -0.81
N THR A 118 -4.03 -0.75 -1.15
CA THR A 118 -3.69 0.48 -0.44
C THR A 118 -4.85 1.47 -0.49
N HIS A 119 -5.42 1.67 -1.67
CA HIS A 119 -6.55 2.58 -1.87
C HIS A 119 -7.80 2.15 -1.08
N LEU A 120 -8.09 0.84 -1.05
CA LEU A 120 -9.19 0.29 -0.25
C LEU A 120 -9.01 0.61 1.23
N LEU A 121 -7.82 0.38 1.79
CA LEU A 121 -7.53 0.65 3.21
C LEU A 121 -7.60 2.14 3.54
N GLN A 122 -7.10 3.01 2.66
CA GLN A 122 -7.22 4.47 2.82
C GLN A 122 -8.69 4.91 2.88
N THR A 123 -9.52 4.36 2.00
CA THR A 123 -10.97 4.66 1.98
C THR A 123 -11.66 4.15 3.24
N ALA A 124 -11.36 2.93 3.67
CA ALA A 124 -11.93 2.33 4.88
C ALA A 124 -11.56 3.13 6.15
N GLU A 125 -10.30 3.53 6.29
CA GLU A 125 -9.85 4.31 7.44
C GLU A 125 -10.43 5.74 7.45
N ALA A 126 -10.59 6.35 6.27
CA ALA A 126 -11.27 7.64 6.15
C ALA A 126 -12.75 7.54 6.57
N LEU A 127 -13.47 6.50 6.12
CA LEU A 127 -14.85 6.25 6.54
C LEU A 127 -14.94 5.98 8.04
N ARG A 128 -14.02 5.18 8.60
CA ARG A 128 -13.94 4.90 10.02
C ARG A 128 -13.72 6.16 10.84
N ALA A 129 -12.83 7.06 10.39
CA ALA A 129 -12.58 8.34 11.04
C ALA A 129 -13.80 9.28 10.97
N ASP A 130 -14.56 9.22 9.88
CA ASP A 130 -15.82 9.94 9.70
C ASP A 130 -17.00 9.33 10.48
N GLY A 131 -16.81 8.19 11.17
CA GLY A 131 -17.88 7.47 11.88
C GLY A 131 -18.93 6.87 10.95
N LYS A 132 -18.57 6.63 9.69
CA LYS A 132 -19.41 5.99 8.69
C LYS A 132 -19.28 4.45 8.79
N PRO A 133 -20.35 3.70 8.48
CA PRO A 133 -20.32 2.24 8.52
C PRO A 133 -19.31 1.65 7.54
#